data_AF-A0A1U8DJ41-F1
#
_entry.id   AF-A0A1U8DJ41-F1
#
_cell.length_a   1.000
_cell.length_b   1.000
_cell.length_c   1.000
_cell.angle_alpha   90.00
_cell.angle_beta   90.00
_cell.angle_gamma   90.00
#
_symmetry.space_group_name_H-M   'P 1'
#
loop_
_entity.id
_entity.type
_entity.pdbx_description
1 polymer ?
#
loop_
_entity_poly.entity_id
_entity_poly.type
_entity_poly.pdbx_seq_one_letter_code
_entity_poly.pdbx_strand_id
1 'polypeptide(L)'
;ASECFVPEAQVAQSPDAQGGAHKVSKESGHQVHWTKEENYMFKLSEFRQPLQKWLHGDKNAISPEPFYHSVLQWLEDDLLDLSVSRNRSRLQWGIPVPDDSTQTIYVWLDALVNYLTVLGYPDAHNAWWPAVHHVVGKDILKFHAIYWPALLMAVGLDPPERIYVHSHWTVHGQKMSKSLGNVVDPLACFRQYTIDGFRYFLLRQGVPERDCDYYDKKVIKIVNSELADALGGLLNRCTAPSINPSGIYPPFSESYFPRSSDQVGAEALGRALREDYELVTSVTLLPLKVTNYFENIQIYKALESITACVRQTNGFFQRHTPWKLCQKNPAEKCWLNTILHVTLECLRVYGTLLQPVIPATADKLLSRLAIAPEERSLRDLTFLPRYHGKPCPFEGRGLGPDTGVLFQKLEKLRCQVETKRSQTSKNSSCE
;
A
#
# COMPACT_ATOMS: atom_id res chain seq x y z
N ALA A 1 10.04 22.62 -15.38
CA ALA A 1 9.37 22.28 -16.66
C ALA A 1 9.37 20.76 -16.79
N SER A 2 8.57 20.16 -17.68
CA SER A 2 8.53 18.70 -17.86
C SER A 2 9.79 18.11 -18.52
N GLU A 3 10.79 18.94 -18.87
CA GLU A 3 12.09 18.58 -19.48
C GLU A 3 11.98 17.49 -20.58
N CYS A 4 10.87 17.48 -21.33
CA CYS A 4 10.53 16.43 -22.28
C CYS A 4 10.45 16.99 -23.70
N PHE A 5 10.90 16.21 -24.69
CA PHE A 5 10.66 16.52 -26.09
C PHE A 5 9.25 16.11 -26.50
N VAL A 6 8.52 17.03 -27.13
CA VAL A 6 7.13 16.83 -27.54
C VAL A 6 7.09 16.78 -29.08
N PRO A 7 6.73 15.64 -29.68
CA PRO A 7 6.50 15.56 -31.12
C PRO A 7 5.38 16.51 -31.56
N GLU A 8 5.42 16.99 -32.81
CA GLU A 8 4.43 17.95 -33.33
C GLU A 8 2.98 17.45 -33.20
N ALA A 9 2.75 16.15 -33.42
CA ALA A 9 1.44 15.50 -33.23
C ALA A 9 0.88 15.62 -31.80
N GLN A 10 1.75 15.83 -30.80
CA GLN A 10 1.39 15.96 -29.39
C GLN A 10 1.33 17.42 -28.90
N VAL A 11 1.37 18.39 -29.83
CA VAL A 11 1.22 19.81 -29.53
C VAL A 11 -0.19 20.29 -29.91
N ALA A 12 -0.80 21.12 -29.06
CA ALA A 12 -2.09 21.77 -29.31
C ALA A 12 -1.99 23.28 -29.11
N GLN A 13 -2.94 24.04 -29.65
CA GLN A 13 -3.08 25.47 -29.34
C GLN A 13 -3.99 25.66 -28.12
N SER A 14 -3.61 26.57 -27.22
CA SER A 14 -4.40 27.01 -26.08
C SER A 14 -4.46 28.55 -26.05
N PRO A 15 -5.61 29.16 -25.73
CA PRO A 15 -5.70 30.60 -25.54
C PRO A 15 -4.96 31.03 -24.27
N ASP A 16 -4.13 32.07 -24.36
CA ASP A 16 -3.52 32.74 -23.21
C ASP A 16 -4.52 33.66 -22.49
N ALA A 17 -4.11 34.20 -21.34
CA ALA A 17 -4.93 35.09 -20.51
C ALA A 17 -5.32 36.42 -21.19
N GLN A 18 -4.75 36.72 -22.36
CA GLN A 18 -4.95 37.95 -23.13
C GLN A 18 -5.65 37.67 -24.48
N GLY A 19 -6.04 36.43 -24.75
CA GLY A 19 -6.72 36.00 -25.99
C GLY A 19 -5.78 35.66 -27.15
N GLY A 20 -4.47 35.63 -26.95
CA GLY A 20 -3.49 35.12 -27.92
C GLY A 20 -3.41 33.59 -27.89
N ALA A 21 -2.90 32.96 -28.95
CA ALA A 21 -2.75 31.50 -29.02
C ALA A 21 -1.29 31.10 -28.69
N HIS A 22 -1.09 30.24 -27.69
CA HIS A 22 0.20 29.62 -27.40
C HIS A 22 0.15 28.10 -27.58
N LYS A 23 1.29 27.49 -27.89
CA LYS A 23 1.41 26.04 -28.06
C LYS A 23 1.60 25.36 -26.71
N VAL A 24 0.86 24.28 -26.45
CA VAL A 24 0.92 23.47 -25.22
C VAL A 24 1.08 21.98 -25.53
N SER A 25 1.66 21.23 -24.61
CA SER A 25 1.71 19.76 -24.64
C SER A 25 0.33 19.18 -24.37
N LYS A 26 -0.18 18.30 -25.25
CA LYS A 26 -1.46 17.61 -25.06
C LYS A 26 -1.48 16.73 -23.80
N GLU A 27 -0.33 16.20 -23.41
CA GLU A 27 -0.19 15.32 -22.25
C GLU A 27 -0.14 16.09 -20.92
N SER A 28 0.69 17.13 -20.86
CA SER A 28 0.96 17.83 -19.59
C SER A 28 0.20 19.14 -19.43
N GLY A 29 -0.33 19.71 -20.51
CA GLY A 29 -0.97 21.02 -20.55
C GLY A 29 0.00 22.21 -20.43
N HIS A 30 1.30 21.97 -20.24
CA HIS A 30 2.29 23.05 -20.14
C HIS A 30 2.64 23.64 -21.50
N GLN A 31 2.98 24.93 -21.51
CA GLN A 31 3.49 25.63 -22.69
C GLN A 31 4.76 24.95 -23.24
N VAL A 32 4.84 24.86 -24.57
CA VAL A 32 6.02 24.34 -25.27
C VAL A 32 6.74 25.48 -26.01
N HIS A 33 8.06 25.38 -26.10
CA HIS A 33 8.92 26.33 -26.80
C HIS A 33 9.62 25.65 -27.97
N TRP A 34 9.61 26.30 -29.13
CA TRP A 34 10.37 25.81 -30.28
C TRP A 34 11.85 26.15 -30.11
N THR A 35 12.72 25.16 -30.29
CA THR A 35 14.17 25.32 -30.12
C THR A 35 14.91 24.54 -31.19
N LYS A 36 16.06 25.06 -31.64
CA LYS A 36 16.96 24.40 -32.60
C LYS A 36 18.34 24.32 -31.97
N GLU A 37 18.83 23.10 -31.76
CA GLU A 37 20.07 22.83 -31.05
C GLU A 37 20.78 21.62 -31.68
N GLU A 38 22.11 21.60 -31.58
CA GLU A 38 22.92 20.43 -31.89
C GLU A 38 23.12 19.61 -30.61
N ASN A 39 22.67 18.37 -30.62
CA ASN A 39 22.68 17.47 -29.46
C ASN A 39 23.15 16.08 -29.87
N TYR A 40 23.74 15.34 -28.93
CA TYR A 40 23.97 13.92 -29.06
C TYR A 40 22.63 13.16 -29.11
N MET A 41 22.55 12.18 -30.02
CA MET A 41 21.36 11.38 -30.26
C MET A 41 21.65 9.91 -29.93
N PHE A 42 20.80 9.31 -29.11
CA PHE A 42 20.71 7.87 -28.92
C PHE A 42 19.76 7.30 -29.97
N LYS A 43 20.22 6.26 -30.67
CA LYS A 43 19.48 5.57 -31.74
C LYS A 43 18.34 4.70 -31.21
N LEU A 44 17.41 5.30 -30.48
CA LEU A 44 16.28 4.63 -29.86
C LEU A 44 15.42 3.87 -30.89
N SER A 45 15.36 4.37 -32.12
CA SER A 45 14.64 3.73 -33.22
C SER A 45 15.07 2.27 -33.49
N GLU A 46 16.36 1.95 -33.31
CA GLU A 46 16.90 0.59 -33.49
C GLU A 46 16.42 -0.40 -32.40
N PHE A 47 15.89 0.09 -31.27
CA PHE A 47 15.47 -0.72 -30.12
C PHE A 47 13.99 -1.11 -30.13
N ARG A 48 13.21 -0.69 -31.14
CA ARG A 48 11.78 -1.02 -31.23
C ARG A 48 11.52 -2.53 -31.18
N GLN A 49 12.19 -3.31 -32.03
CA GLN A 49 12.03 -4.76 -32.06
C GLN A 49 12.54 -5.46 -30.79
N PRO A 50 13.74 -5.14 -30.25
CA PRO A 50 14.18 -5.65 -28.94
C PRO A 50 13.19 -5.41 -27.80
N LEU A 51 12.62 -4.20 -27.69
CA LEU A 51 11.63 -3.85 -26.67
C LEU A 51 10.34 -4.68 -26.84
N GLN A 52 9.84 -4.80 -28.06
CA GLN A 52 8.68 -5.65 -28.34
C GLN A 52 8.95 -7.10 -27.95
N LYS A 53 10.12 -7.64 -28.28
CA LYS A 53 10.49 -9.01 -27.92
C LYS A 53 10.53 -9.22 -26.40
N TRP A 54 11.07 -8.26 -25.65
CA TRP A 54 11.08 -8.29 -24.19
C TRP A 54 9.66 -8.35 -23.62
N LEU A 55 8.77 -7.44 -24.05
CA LEU A 55 7.39 -7.38 -23.56
C LEU A 55 6.57 -8.63 -23.93
N HIS A 56 6.73 -9.16 -25.14
CA HIS A 56 6.05 -10.41 -25.53
C HIS A 56 6.60 -11.64 -24.80
N GLY A 57 7.85 -11.59 -24.34
CA GLY A 57 8.48 -12.65 -23.56
C GLY A 57 7.93 -12.78 -22.13
N ASP A 58 7.54 -11.66 -21.51
CA ASP A 58 6.87 -11.63 -20.22
C ASP A 58 5.79 -10.54 -20.13
N LYS A 59 4.53 -10.97 -20.07
CA LYS A 59 3.38 -10.06 -19.91
C LYS A 59 3.35 -9.35 -18.54
N ASN A 60 4.12 -9.83 -17.56
CA ASN A 60 4.22 -9.23 -16.23
C ASN A 60 5.39 -8.24 -16.09
N ALA A 61 6.19 -8.04 -17.15
CA ALA A 61 7.28 -7.07 -17.17
C ALA A 61 6.78 -5.65 -16.82
N ILE A 62 5.51 -5.35 -17.14
CA ILE A 62 4.83 -4.12 -16.73
C ILE A 62 3.49 -4.48 -16.11
N SER A 63 3.23 -3.97 -14.91
CA SER A 63 1.99 -4.24 -14.16
C SER A 63 1.44 -2.95 -13.54
N PRO A 64 0.12 -2.74 -13.48
CA PRO A 64 -0.94 -3.62 -13.98
C PRO A 64 -1.11 -3.61 -15.52
N GLU A 65 -1.86 -4.60 -16.01
CA GLU A 65 -2.09 -4.89 -17.43
C GLU A 65 -2.43 -3.66 -18.33
N PRO A 66 -3.24 -2.67 -17.91
CA PRO A 66 -3.54 -1.52 -18.78
C PRO A 66 -2.29 -0.74 -19.22
N PHE A 67 -1.26 -0.68 -18.37
CA PHE A 67 -0.01 0.02 -18.68
C PHE A 67 0.88 -0.79 -19.61
N TYR A 68 0.87 -2.12 -19.50
CA TYR A 68 1.51 -3.00 -20.47
C TYR A 68 0.96 -2.76 -21.88
N HIS A 69 -0.37 -2.74 -22.04
CA HIS A 69 -1.01 -2.48 -23.33
C HIS A 69 -0.71 -1.07 -23.85
N SER A 70 -0.66 -0.07 -22.97
CA SER A 70 -0.29 1.30 -23.35
C SER A 70 1.12 1.37 -23.94
N VAL A 71 2.08 0.64 -23.35
CA VAL A 71 3.47 0.60 -23.83
C VAL A 71 3.58 -0.16 -25.14
N LEU A 72 2.87 -1.28 -25.30
CA LEU A 72 2.82 -2.00 -26.58
C LEU A 72 2.27 -1.10 -27.69
N GLN A 73 1.19 -0.37 -27.43
CA GLN A 73 0.61 0.56 -28.39
C GLN A 73 1.62 1.65 -28.80
N TRP A 74 2.40 2.20 -27.86
CA TRP A 74 3.46 3.15 -28.20
C TRP A 74 4.57 2.56 -29.10
N LEU A 75 4.77 1.24 -29.05
CA LEU A 75 5.72 0.52 -29.90
C LEU A 75 5.11 0.08 -31.24
N GLU A 76 3.80 0.25 -31.44
CA GLU A 76 3.14 0.11 -32.75
C GLU A 76 3.35 1.36 -33.62
N ASP A 77 3.53 2.52 -32.99
CA ASP A 77 3.93 3.76 -33.65
C ASP A 77 5.44 3.81 -33.97
N ASP A 78 5.85 4.80 -34.77
CA ASP A 78 7.27 5.02 -35.06
C ASP A 78 8.02 5.56 -33.83
N LEU A 79 9.08 4.85 -33.46
CA LEU A 79 9.95 5.20 -32.34
C LEU A 79 11.10 6.09 -32.84
N LEU A 80 11.05 7.37 -32.50
CA LEU A 80 12.08 8.35 -32.88
C LEU A 80 13.32 8.26 -31.99
N ASP A 81 14.47 8.66 -32.54
CA ASP A 81 15.72 8.77 -31.79
C ASP A 81 15.61 9.80 -30.65
N LEU A 82 16.34 9.52 -29.56
CA LEU A 82 16.28 10.29 -28.33
C LEU A 82 17.49 11.22 -28.23
N SER A 83 17.26 12.52 -28.08
CA SER A 83 18.35 13.44 -27.74
C SER A 83 18.78 13.25 -26.27
N VAL A 84 20.03 12.87 -26.07
CA VAL A 84 20.64 12.52 -24.77
C VAL A 84 21.63 13.55 -24.25
N SER A 85 21.76 14.70 -24.92
CA SER A 85 22.46 15.88 -24.40
C SER A 85 21.67 17.17 -24.62
N ARG A 86 22.14 18.25 -24.00
CA ARG A 86 21.73 19.64 -24.23
C ARG A 86 22.94 20.53 -24.34
N ASN A 87 22.86 21.56 -25.17
CA ASN A 87 23.90 22.58 -25.19
C ASN A 87 24.01 23.27 -23.80
N ARG A 88 25.24 23.35 -23.27
CA ARG A 88 25.52 23.85 -21.92
C ARG A 88 25.16 25.33 -21.73
N SER A 89 25.13 26.12 -22.82
CA SER A 89 24.67 27.52 -22.76
C SER A 89 23.23 27.65 -22.27
N ARG A 90 22.37 26.66 -22.58
CA ARG A 90 20.98 26.59 -22.14
C ARG A 90 20.83 25.88 -20.79
N LEU A 91 21.63 24.85 -20.54
CA LEU A 91 21.59 24.06 -19.31
C LEU A 91 22.98 23.95 -18.67
N GLN A 92 23.27 24.90 -17.77
CA GLN A 92 24.57 24.99 -17.12
C GLN A 92 24.76 23.98 -15.97
N TRP A 93 23.66 23.51 -15.37
CA TRP A 93 23.67 22.58 -14.23
C TRP A 93 23.33 21.16 -14.68
N GLY A 94 24.33 20.29 -14.66
CA GLY A 94 24.23 18.87 -14.97
C GLY A 94 25.60 18.23 -15.19
N ILE A 95 25.63 16.94 -15.49
CA ILE A 95 26.86 16.18 -15.75
C ILE A 95 27.34 16.51 -17.18
N PRO A 96 28.60 16.93 -17.41
CA PRO A 96 29.10 17.17 -18.76
C PRO A 96 29.17 15.86 -19.55
N VAL A 97 28.97 15.93 -20.87
CA VAL A 97 29.24 14.78 -21.74
C VAL A 97 30.74 14.44 -21.68
N PRO A 98 31.13 13.17 -21.52
CA PRO A 98 32.54 12.78 -21.54
C PRO A 98 33.21 13.31 -22.81
N ASP A 99 34.37 13.94 -22.65
CA ASP A 99 35.17 14.53 -23.73
C ASP A 99 34.51 15.69 -24.52
N ASP A 100 33.29 16.12 -24.17
CA ASP A 100 32.64 17.32 -24.72
C ASP A 100 31.97 18.16 -23.63
N SER A 101 32.73 19.13 -23.10
CA SER A 101 32.25 20.05 -22.05
C SER A 101 31.26 21.11 -22.55
N THR A 102 31.00 21.21 -23.86
CA THR A 102 29.99 22.12 -24.45
C THR A 102 28.58 21.56 -24.36
N GLN A 103 28.46 20.27 -24.04
CA GLN A 103 27.22 19.53 -23.91
C GLN A 103 27.05 19.02 -22.47
N THR A 104 25.81 19.05 -22.00
CA THR A 104 25.38 18.52 -20.71
C THR A 104 24.52 17.29 -20.96
N ILE A 105 24.77 16.19 -20.23
CA ILE A 105 23.99 14.95 -20.28
C ILE A 105 22.53 15.25 -19.95
N TYR A 106 21.62 14.67 -20.72
CA TYR A 106 20.19 14.82 -20.50
C TYR A 106 19.78 14.25 -19.14
N VAL A 107 19.02 15.05 -18.37
CA VAL A 107 18.65 14.75 -16.98
C VAL A 107 17.98 13.39 -16.79
N TRP A 108 17.23 12.88 -17.77
CA TRP A 108 16.61 11.56 -17.66
C TRP A 108 17.59 10.41 -17.83
N LEU A 109 18.65 10.58 -18.64
CA LEU A 109 19.72 9.60 -18.72
C LEU A 109 20.48 9.53 -17.39
N ASP A 110 20.88 10.69 -16.87
CA ASP A 110 21.49 10.83 -15.54
C ASP A 110 20.61 10.20 -14.44
N ALA A 111 19.35 10.62 -14.37
CA ALA A 111 18.42 10.14 -13.36
C ALA A 111 18.20 8.63 -13.45
N LEU A 112 18.03 8.02 -14.62
CA LEU A 112 17.79 6.57 -14.73
C LEU A 112 18.99 5.73 -14.29
N VAL A 113 20.22 6.21 -14.50
CA VAL A 113 21.45 5.51 -14.09
C VAL A 113 21.55 5.37 -12.56
N ASN A 114 20.80 6.16 -11.77
CA ASN A 114 20.77 6.05 -10.31
C ASN A 114 20.54 4.61 -9.81
N TYR A 115 19.69 3.83 -10.51
CA TYR A 115 19.36 2.46 -10.12
C TYR A 115 20.58 1.55 -10.19
N LEU A 116 21.41 1.72 -11.21
CA LEU A 116 22.67 0.99 -11.36
C LEU A 116 23.72 1.48 -10.35
N THR A 117 23.80 2.79 -10.12
CA THR A 117 24.76 3.39 -9.18
C THR A 117 24.57 2.86 -7.75
N VAL A 118 23.32 2.80 -7.25
CA VAL A 118 23.03 2.30 -5.90
C VAL A 118 23.40 0.83 -5.73
N LEU A 119 23.36 0.05 -6.82
CA LEU A 119 23.76 -1.35 -6.82
C LEU A 119 25.26 -1.56 -7.05
N GLY A 120 26.03 -0.47 -7.19
CA GLY A 120 27.48 -0.53 -7.36
C GLY A 120 27.92 -0.92 -8.78
N TYR A 121 27.16 -0.55 -9.80
CA TYR A 121 27.58 -0.69 -11.20
C TYR A 121 28.89 0.11 -11.47
N PRO A 122 29.84 -0.44 -12.26
CA PRO A 122 29.75 -1.70 -13.00
C PRO A 122 30.09 -2.97 -12.21
N ASP A 123 30.68 -2.86 -11.03
CA ASP A 123 31.37 -3.99 -10.39
C ASP A 123 30.47 -4.94 -9.57
N ALA A 124 29.43 -4.43 -8.89
CA ALA A 124 28.66 -5.19 -7.89
C ALA A 124 27.18 -5.42 -8.21
N HIS A 125 26.66 -4.81 -9.28
CA HIS A 125 25.22 -4.75 -9.57
C HIS A 125 24.55 -6.12 -9.81
N ASN A 126 25.29 -7.10 -10.34
CA ASN A 126 24.78 -8.40 -10.77
C ASN A 126 24.05 -9.20 -9.68
N ALA A 127 24.40 -8.99 -8.40
CA ALA A 127 23.77 -9.71 -7.29
C ALA A 127 22.29 -9.33 -7.08
N TRP A 128 21.91 -8.12 -7.50
CA TRP A 128 20.58 -7.57 -7.24
C TRP A 128 19.80 -7.28 -8.52
N TRP A 129 20.47 -6.87 -9.59
CA TRP A 129 19.84 -6.42 -10.84
C TRP A 129 18.77 -7.38 -11.40
N PRO A 130 19.00 -8.71 -11.45
CA PRO A 130 18.01 -9.64 -12.00
C PRO A 130 16.69 -9.70 -11.23
N ALA A 131 16.64 -9.20 -9.99
CA ALA A 131 15.47 -9.22 -9.12
C ALA A 131 14.88 -7.81 -8.86
N VAL A 132 15.27 -6.81 -9.66
CA VAL A 132 14.87 -5.42 -9.44
C VAL A 132 13.44 -5.19 -9.92
N HIS A 133 12.62 -4.69 -9.00
CA HIS A 133 11.30 -4.15 -9.28
C HIS A 133 11.30 -2.63 -9.18
N HIS A 134 10.87 -1.95 -10.24
CA HIS A 134 10.67 -0.50 -10.24
C HIS A 134 9.22 -0.17 -9.90
N VAL A 135 9.00 0.76 -8.95
CA VAL A 135 7.67 1.30 -8.64
C VAL A 135 7.63 2.75 -9.09
N VAL A 136 6.78 3.06 -10.06
CA VAL A 136 6.76 4.38 -10.73
C VAL A 136 5.35 4.93 -10.89
N GLY A 137 5.23 6.25 -10.95
CA GLY A 137 4.00 6.91 -11.39
C GLY A 137 3.77 6.74 -12.89
N LYS A 138 2.51 6.71 -13.31
CA LYS A 138 2.16 6.59 -14.74
C LYS A 138 2.71 7.72 -15.61
N ASP A 139 2.97 8.89 -15.02
CA ASP A 139 3.53 10.06 -15.69
C ASP A 139 4.97 9.87 -16.16
N ILE A 140 5.70 8.93 -15.55
CA ILE A 140 7.09 8.63 -15.91
C ILE A 140 7.25 7.24 -16.55
N LEU A 141 6.13 6.60 -16.93
CA LEU A 141 6.12 5.26 -17.51
C LEU A 141 6.97 5.16 -18.77
N LYS A 142 6.85 6.13 -19.70
CA LYS A 142 7.61 6.11 -20.96
C LYS A 142 9.13 6.06 -20.73
N PHE A 143 9.63 6.80 -19.74
CA PHE A 143 11.06 6.79 -19.41
C PHE A 143 11.51 5.42 -18.89
N HIS A 144 10.67 4.74 -18.10
CA HIS A 144 11.03 3.47 -17.47
C HIS A 144 10.74 2.24 -18.33
N ALA A 145 9.78 2.32 -19.25
CA ALA A 145 9.35 1.20 -20.08
C ALA A 145 9.84 1.24 -21.53
N ILE A 146 10.33 2.39 -22.00
CA ILE A 146 10.88 2.54 -23.36
C ILE A 146 12.34 2.95 -23.29
N TYR A 147 12.64 4.11 -22.68
CA TYR A 147 14.00 4.66 -22.73
C TYR A 147 14.97 3.84 -21.90
N TRP A 148 14.60 3.53 -20.65
CA TRP A 148 15.46 2.81 -19.74
C TRP A 148 15.82 1.41 -20.25
N PRO A 149 14.86 0.55 -20.66
CA PRO A 149 15.19 -0.78 -21.17
C PRO A 149 16.03 -0.71 -22.46
N ALA A 150 15.79 0.27 -23.35
CA ALA A 150 16.61 0.46 -24.54
C ALA A 150 18.06 0.85 -24.20
N LEU A 151 18.24 1.76 -23.24
CA LEU A 151 19.57 2.18 -22.77
C LEU A 151 20.33 1.00 -22.14
N LEU A 152 19.65 0.17 -21.35
CA LEU A 152 20.21 -1.05 -20.76
C LEU A 152 20.63 -2.05 -21.85
N MET A 153 19.74 -2.35 -22.80
CA MET A 153 20.02 -3.24 -23.92
C MET A 153 21.22 -2.75 -24.74
N ALA A 154 21.38 -1.44 -24.92
CA ALA A 154 22.50 -0.85 -25.66
C ALA A 154 23.87 -1.12 -25.02
N VAL A 155 23.91 -1.26 -23.69
CA VAL A 155 25.13 -1.60 -22.94
C VAL A 155 25.19 -3.09 -22.55
N GLY A 156 24.32 -3.92 -23.13
CA GLY A 156 24.30 -5.37 -22.91
C GLY A 156 23.71 -5.82 -21.58
N LEU A 157 22.91 -4.98 -20.92
CA LEU A 157 22.19 -5.31 -19.70
C LEU A 157 20.73 -5.67 -19.99
N ASP A 158 20.18 -6.58 -19.18
CA ASP A 158 18.76 -6.92 -19.23
C ASP A 158 17.90 -5.78 -18.66
N PRO A 159 16.67 -5.58 -19.19
CA PRO A 159 15.66 -4.75 -18.57
C PRO A 159 15.37 -5.15 -17.10
N PRO A 160 14.78 -4.25 -16.28
CA PRO A 160 14.33 -4.61 -14.94
C PRO A 160 13.31 -5.75 -14.99
N GLU A 161 13.30 -6.62 -13.97
CA GLU A 161 12.41 -7.78 -13.90
C GLU A 161 10.94 -7.37 -14.01
N ARG A 162 10.54 -6.34 -13.26
CA ARG A 162 9.18 -5.77 -13.32
C ARG A 162 9.16 -4.26 -13.14
N ILE A 163 8.20 -3.64 -13.80
CA ILE A 163 7.83 -2.24 -13.62
C ILE A 163 6.39 -2.19 -13.12
N TYR A 164 6.23 -1.88 -11.84
CA TYR A 164 4.94 -1.60 -11.22
C TYR A 164 4.58 -0.13 -11.37
N VAL A 165 3.44 0.12 -11.99
CA VAL A 165 2.96 1.46 -12.33
C VAL A 165 1.75 1.78 -11.48
N HIS A 166 1.75 2.96 -10.86
CA HIS A 166 0.58 3.46 -10.14
C HIS A 166 0.03 4.74 -10.77
N SER A 167 -1.29 4.87 -10.68
CA SER A 167 -2.02 6.07 -11.07
C SER A 167 -1.88 7.20 -10.05
N HIS A 168 -2.45 8.37 -10.37
CA HIS A 168 -2.35 9.55 -9.53
C HIS A 168 -3.47 9.64 -8.49
N TRP A 169 -3.18 10.38 -7.42
CA TRP A 169 -4.21 10.94 -6.57
C TRP A 169 -4.73 12.25 -7.15
N THR A 170 -6.05 12.39 -7.15
CA THR A 170 -6.76 13.64 -7.45
C THR A 170 -7.42 14.19 -6.19
N VAL A 171 -7.81 15.47 -6.21
CA VAL A 171 -8.58 16.12 -5.14
C VAL A 171 -9.84 16.70 -5.75
N HIS A 172 -11.00 16.20 -5.33
CA HIS A 172 -12.30 16.53 -5.90
C HIS A 172 -12.34 16.37 -7.44
N GLY A 173 -11.71 15.31 -7.94
CA GLY A 173 -11.63 14.98 -9.37
C GLY A 173 -10.61 15.81 -10.16
N GLN A 174 -9.88 16.71 -9.51
CA GLN A 174 -8.86 17.54 -10.17
C GLN A 174 -7.45 17.06 -9.85
N LYS A 175 -6.55 17.14 -10.83
CA LYS A 175 -5.12 16.88 -10.61
C LYS A 175 -4.58 17.89 -9.59
N MET A 176 -3.79 17.42 -8.63
CA MET A 176 -3.14 18.31 -7.67
C MET A 176 -2.12 19.22 -8.38
N SER A 177 -2.19 20.52 -8.13
CA SER A 177 -1.19 21.47 -8.60
C SER A 177 -1.07 22.66 -7.64
N LYS A 178 0.15 23.20 -7.53
CA LYS A 178 0.40 24.40 -6.71
C LYS A 178 -0.41 25.60 -7.20
N SER A 179 -0.58 25.73 -8.53
CA SER A 179 -1.34 26.83 -9.14
C SER A 179 -2.84 26.78 -8.85
N LEU A 180 -3.43 25.59 -8.71
CA LEU A 180 -4.84 25.43 -8.32
C LEU A 180 -5.05 25.51 -6.80
N GLY A 181 -3.97 25.55 -6.01
CA GLY A 181 -4.05 25.60 -4.55
C GLY A 181 -4.66 24.35 -3.90
N ASN A 182 -4.83 23.26 -4.65
CA ASN A 182 -5.48 22.01 -4.21
C ASN A 182 -4.47 20.94 -3.76
N VAL A 183 -3.22 21.32 -3.49
CA VAL A 183 -2.17 20.39 -3.04
C VAL A 183 -2.48 19.91 -1.61
N VAL A 184 -2.44 18.60 -1.41
CA VAL A 184 -2.55 17.99 -0.09
C VAL A 184 -1.17 17.91 0.54
N ASP A 185 -0.96 18.59 1.67
CA ASP A 185 0.27 18.46 2.48
C ASP A 185 0.22 17.16 3.31
N PRO A 186 1.10 16.17 3.03
CA PRO A 186 1.13 14.94 3.80
C PRO A 186 1.40 15.15 5.29
N LEU A 187 2.19 16.17 5.66
CA LEU A 187 2.49 16.47 7.06
C LEU A 187 1.24 16.97 7.81
N ALA A 188 0.41 17.79 7.14
CA ALA A 188 -0.89 18.16 7.68
C ALA A 188 -1.80 16.95 7.84
N CYS A 189 -1.85 16.06 6.85
CA CYS A 189 -2.61 14.81 6.93
C CYS A 189 -2.14 13.90 8.09
N PHE A 190 -0.83 13.77 8.33
CA PHE A 190 -0.32 12.97 9.44
C PHE A 190 -0.75 13.52 10.81
N ARG A 191 -0.75 14.85 10.98
CA ARG A 191 -1.24 15.48 12.21
C ARG A 191 -2.74 15.28 12.40
N GLN A 192 -3.49 15.24 11.31
CA GLN A 192 -4.94 15.17 11.32
C GLN A 192 -5.49 13.74 11.44
N TYR A 193 -4.81 12.78 10.82
CA TYR A 193 -5.28 11.41 10.64
C TYR A 193 -4.40 10.34 11.28
N THR A 194 -3.31 10.75 11.93
CA THR A 194 -2.16 9.89 12.28
C THR A 194 -1.42 9.38 11.04
N ILE A 195 -0.16 8.97 11.22
CA ILE A 195 0.65 8.38 10.15
C ILE A 195 -0.02 7.10 9.63
N ASP A 196 -0.37 6.18 10.54
CA ASP A 196 -0.99 4.91 10.18
C ASP A 196 -2.38 5.06 9.58
N GLY A 197 -3.22 5.96 10.12
CA GLY A 197 -4.53 6.21 9.54
C GLY A 197 -4.45 6.70 8.10
N PHE A 198 -3.51 7.60 7.80
CA PHE A 198 -3.32 8.09 6.44
C PHE A 198 -2.68 7.04 5.52
N ARG A 199 -1.67 6.29 5.98
CA ARG A 199 -1.09 5.16 5.24
C ARG A 199 -2.15 4.12 4.88
N TYR A 200 -2.97 3.73 5.86
CA TYR A 200 -4.08 2.81 5.65
C TYR A 200 -5.01 3.31 4.57
N PHE A 201 -5.46 4.57 4.65
CA PHE A 201 -6.34 5.16 3.65
C PHE A 201 -5.73 5.11 2.23
N LEU A 202 -4.48 5.56 2.07
CA LEU A 202 -3.82 5.58 0.76
C LEU A 202 -3.72 4.17 0.17
N LEU A 203 -3.32 3.18 0.96
CA LEU A 203 -3.17 1.80 0.47
C LEU A 203 -4.51 1.05 0.32
N ARG A 204 -5.53 1.45 1.07
CA ARG A 204 -6.88 0.86 1.05
C ARG A 204 -7.74 1.40 -0.09
N GLN A 205 -7.51 2.64 -0.53
CA GLN A 205 -8.30 3.32 -1.55
C GLN A 205 -7.53 3.59 -2.84
N GLY A 206 -6.19 3.60 -2.79
CA GLY A 206 -5.35 3.69 -3.98
C GLY A 206 -5.41 2.40 -4.78
N VAL A 207 -5.80 2.53 -6.04
CA VAL A 207 -5.87 1.44 -7.01
C VAL A 207 -4.87 1.78 -8.12
N PRO A 208 -3.82 0.97 -8.37
CA PRO A 208 -2.79 1.30 -9.35
C PRO A 208 -3.33 1.59 -10.77
N GLU A 209 -4.39 0.89 -11.16
CA GLU A 209 -4.98 0.89 -12.50
C GLU A 209 -5.64 2.23 -12.90
N ARG A 210 -6.07 3.06 -11.93
CA ARG A 210 -6.82 4.28 -12.23
C ARG A 210 -6.62 5.39 -11.20
N ASP A 211 -6.80 6.64 -11.63
CA ASP A 211 -6.69 7.78 -10.73
C ASP A 211 -7.74 7.70 -9.62
N CYS A 212 -7.30 8.01 -8.40
CA CYS A 212 -8.11 7.87 -7.20
C CYS A 212 -8.30 9.23 -6.53
N ASP A 213 -9.54 9.53 -6.12
CA ASP A 213 -9.87 10.81 -5.53
C ASP A 213 -9.70 10.82 -3.99
N TYR A 214 -9.04 11.87 -3.51
CA TYR A 214 -8.85 12.20 -2.11
C TYR A 214 -9.84 13.29 -1.68
N TYR A 215 -10.48 13.07 -0.53
CA TYR A 215 -11.15 14.13 0.24
C TYR A 215 -11.32 13.69 1.69
N ASP A 216 -11.24 14.66 2.60
CA ASP A 216 -11.17 14.44 4.04
C ASP A 216 -12.27 13.53 4.60
N LYS A 217 -13.51 13.74 4.16
CA LYS A 217 -14.67 12.94 4.60
C LYS A 217 -14.50 11.45 4.31
N LYS A 218 -13.81 11.10 3.21
CA LYS A 218 -13.53 9.71 2.83
C LYS A 218 -12.51 9.08 3.78
N VAL A 219 -11.44 9.81 4.09
CA VAL A 219 -10.40 9.37 5.03
C VAL A 219 -11.00 9.06 6.38
N ILE A 220 -11.74 10.03 6.94
CA ILE A 220 -12.38 9.92 8.25
C ILE A 220 -13.31 8.71 8.28
N LYS A 221 -14.18 8.57 7.28
CA LYS A 221 -15.14 7.46 7.20
C LYS A 221 -14.45 6.10 7.22
N ILE A 222 -13.47 5.89 6.34
CA ILE A 222 -12.82 4.58 6.16
C ILE A 222 -11.98 4.22 7.39
N VAL A 223 -11.14 5.15 7.84
CA VAL A 223 -10.24 4.92 8.97
C VAL A 223 -11.05 4.66 10.25
N ASN A 224 -12.09 5.44 10.50
CA ASN A 224 -12.95 5.20 11.66
C ASN A 224 -13.68 3.87 11.56
N SER A 225 -14.32 3.56 10.43
CA SER A 225 -15.14 2.34 10.34
C SER A 225 -14.30 1.07 10.38
N GLU A 226 -13.12 1.06 9.76
CA GLU A 226 -12.29 -0.14 9.63
C GLU A 226 -11.28 -0.28 10.77
N LEU A 227 -10.53 0.78 11.13
CA LEU A 227 -9.51 0.70 12.18
C LEU A 227 -10.08 0.93 13.59
N ALA A 228 -10.85 2.00 13.80
CA ALA A 228 -11.35 2.33 15.14
C ALA A 228 -12.51 1.42 15.56
N ASP A 229 -13.53 1.31 14.71
CA ASP A 229 -14.78 0.61 15.04
C ASP A 229 -14.67 -0.90 14.88
N ALA A 230 -14.28 -1.39 13.70
CA ALA A 230 -14.27 -2.82 13.42
C ALA A 230 -13.10 -3.55 14.11
N LEU A 231 -11.85 -3.11 13.88
CA LEU A 231 -10.67 -3.76 14.46
C LEU A 231 -10.49 -3.38 15.93
N GLY A 232 -10.40 -2.08 16.23
CA GLY A 232 -10.19 -1.56 17.58
C GLY A 232 -11.35 -1.87 18.53
N GLY A 233 -12.59 -1.76 18.05
CA GLY A 233 -13.78 -2.12 18.84
C GLY A 233 -13.84 -3.61 19.18
N LEU A 234 -13.44 -4.50 18.26
CA LEU A 234 -13.35 -5.94 18.54
C LEU A 234 -12.28 -6.24 19.60
N LEU A 235 -11.07 -5.69 19.43
CA LEU A 235 -9.98 -5.85 20.40
C LEU A 235 -10.40 -5.37 21.80
N ASN A 236 -11.01 -4.18 21.89
CA ASN A 236 -11.48 -3.64 23.15
C ASN A 236 -12.55 -4.53 23.81
N ARG A 237 -13.51 -5.07 23.05
CA ARG A 237 -14.58 -5.92 23.59
C ARG A 237 -14.08 -7.26 24.11
N CYS A 238 -13.21 -7.95 23.36
CA CYS A 238 -12.73 -9.27 23.75
C CYS A 238 -11.68 -9.24 24.87
N THR A 239 -10.97 -8.13 25.04
CA THR A 239 -9.98 -7.95 26.12
C THR A 239 -10.52 -7.16 27.32
N ALA A 240 -11.78 -6.71 27.29
CA ALA A 240 -12.39 -5.99 28.40
C ALA A 240 -12.42 -6.86 29.67
N PRO A 241 -12.11 -6.34 30.87
CA PRO A 241 -12.16 -7.11 32.11
C PRO A 241 -13.53 -7.72 32.42
N SER A 242 -14.62 -7.13 31.91
CA SER A 242 -15.98 -7.69 32.05
C SER A 242 -16.19 -8.98 31.25
N ILE A 243 -15.40 -9.20 30.20
CA ILE A 243 -15.49 -10.37 29.31
C ILE A 243 -14.31 -11.32 29.56
N ASN A 244 -13.10 -10.79 29.69
CA ASN A 244 -11.87 -11.52 29.96
C ASN A 244 -11.21 -11.00 31.26
N PRO A 245 -11.77 -11.28 32.45
CA PRO A 245 -11.28 -10.75 33.72
C PRO A 245 -9.88 -11.25 34.08
N SER A 246 -9.52 -12.45 33.64
CA SER A 246 -8.19 -13.01 33.86
C SER A 246 -7.11 -12.32 33.03
N GLY A 247 -7.48 -11.60 31.97
CA GLY A 247 -6.53 -10.93 31.08
C GLY A 247 -5.53 -11.91 30.47
N ILE A 248 -5.98 -13.11 30.10
CA ILE A 248 -5.14 -14.15 29.49
C ILE A 248 -5.68 -14.55 28.12
N TYR A 249 -4.88 -15.28 27.36
CA TYR A 249 -5.36 -16.13 26.27
C TYR A 249 -6.07 -17.36 26.86
N PRO A 250 -7.40 -17.47 26.76
CA PRO A 250 -8.13 -18.55 27.41
C PRO A 250 -8.01 -19.88 26.65
N PRO A 251 -8.31 -21.01 27.31
CA PRO A 251 -8.23 -22.32 26.67
C PRO A 251 -9.31 -22.54 25.61
N PHE A 252 -8.95 -23.23 24.54
CA PHE A 252 -9.89 -23.67 23.50
C PHE A 252 -10.49 -25.04 23.82
N SER A 253 -11.82 -25.19 23.69
CA SER A 253 -12.50 -26.45 23.94
C SER A 253 -12.98 -27.13 22.65
N GLU A 254 -12.28 -28.19 22.25
CA GLU A 254 -12.61 -29.01 21.07
C GLU A 254 -14.02 -29.63 21.15
N SER A 255 -14.53 -29.89 22.36
CA SER A 255 -15.88 -30.42 22.57
C SER A 255 -17.01 -29.44 22.25
N TYR A 256 -16.76 -28.12 22.35
CA TYR A 256 -17.75 -27.08 22.04
C TYR A 256 -17.58 -26.51 20.63
N PHE A 257 -16.38 -26.63 20.06
CA PHE A 257 -16.06 -26.27 18.68
C PHE A 257 -15.35 -27.46 18.00
N PRO A 258 -16.09 -28.52 17.65
CA PRO A 258 -15.52 -29.71 17.01
C PRO A 258 -14.99 -29.40 15.61
N ARG A 259 -14.24 -30.32 14.99
CA ARG A 259 -13.60 -30.07 13.68
C ARG A 259 -14.56 -30.06 12.50
N SER A 260 -15.70 -30.73 12.62
CA SER A 260 -16.76 -30.71 11.62
C SER A 260 -18.11 -30.68 12.33
N SER A 261 -19.10 -30.03 11.71
CA SER A 261 -20.50 -30.13 12.11
C SER A 261 -21.00 -31.58 12.16
N ASP A 262 -20.38 -32.46 11.38
CA ASP A 262 -20.78 -33.87 11.24
C ASP A 262 -20.14 -34.77 12.31
N GLN A 263 -19.17 -34.23 13.07
CA GLN A 263 -18.52 -34.92 14.20
C GLN A 263 -19.18 -34.62 15.54
N VAL A 264 -20.45 -34.17 15.54
CA VAL A 264 -21.26 -34.09 16.75
C VAL A 264 -21.69 -35.52 17.14
N GLY A 265 -20.75 -36.27 17.72
CA GLY A 265 -21.02 -37.54 18.38
C GLY A 265 -21.63 -37.34 19.77
N ALA A 266 -21.94 -38.44 20.46
CA ALA A 266 -22.61 -38.43 21.78
C ALA A 266 -21.91 -37.61 22.89
N GLU A 267 -20.64 -37.24 22.71
CA GLU A 267 -19.82 -36.48 23.68
C GLU A 267 -19.54 -35.02 23.28
N ALA A 268 -19.85 -34.62 22.03
CA ALA A 268 -19.63 -33.25 21.56
C ALA A 268 -20.87 -32.39 21.83
N LEU A 269 -20.73 -31.36 22.66
CA LEU A 269 -21.82 -30.43 23.00
C LEU A 269 -22.12 -29.43 21.87
N GLY A 270 -21.20 -29.26 20.91
CA GLY A 270 -21.37 -28.57 19.63
C GLY A 270 -22.14 -27.23 19.72
N ARG A 271 -21.46 -26.13 20.04
CA ARG A 271 -22.06 -24.78 20.04
C ARG A 271 -21.65 -23.92 18.84
N ALA A 272 -20.63 -24.36 18.11
CA ALA A 272 -20.22 -23.73 16.86
C ALA A 272 -21.27 -23.93 15.76
N LEU A 273 -21.53 -22.86 15.01
CA LEU A 273 -22.49 -22.80 13.90
C LEU A 273 -21.74 -22.84 12.56
N ARG A 274 -22.47 -23.10 11.46
CA ARG A 274 -21.90 -23.20 10.11
C ARG A 274 -21.02 -21.99 9.76
N GLU A 275 -21.48 -20.79 10.06
CA GLU A 275 -20.77 -19.54 9.78
C GLU A 275 -19.47 -19.40 10.58
N ASP A 276 -19.33 -20.12 11.70
CA ASP A 276 -18.09 -20.13 12.50
C ASP A 276 -17.00 -20.93 11.77
N TYR A 277 -17.37 -22.02 11.10
CA TYR A 277 -16.46 -22.80 10.26
C TYR A 277 -16.06 -22.05 8.98
N GLU A 278 -16.99 -21.27 8.41
CA GLU A 278 -16.72 -20.38 7.28
C GLU A 278 -15.72 -19.26 7.67
N LEU A 279 -15.84 -18.72 8.89
CA LEU A 279 -14.85 -17.81 9.46
C LEU A 279 -13.48 -18.48 9.60
N VAL A 280 -13.41 -19.66 10.22
CA VAL A 280 -12.15 -20.40 10.39
C VAL A 280 -11.49 -20.63 9.03
N THR A 281 -12.24 -21.10 8.04
CA THR A 281 -11.75 -21.31 6.66
C THR A 281 -11.24 -20.01 6.04
N SER A 282 -11.99 -18.92 6.18
CA SER A 282 -11.61 -17.61 5.63
C SER A 282 -10.29 -17.09 6.22
N VAL A 283 -10.10 -17.21 7.53
CA VAL A 283 -8.89 -16.75 8.22
C VAL A 283 -7.70 -17.68 7.95
N THR A 284 -7.91 -18.99 7.86
CA THR A 284 -6.86 -19.94 7.45
C THR A 284 -6.28 -19.62 6.08
N LEU A 285 -7.13 -19.23 5.11
CA LEU A 285 -6.70 -18.90 3.74
C LEU A 285 -6.18 -17.47 3.60
N LEU A 286 -6.38 -16.61 4.61
CA LEU A 286 -6.09 -15.18 4.52
C LEU A 286 -4.61 -14.87 4.31
N PRO A 287 -3.63 -15.49 5.03
CA PRO A 287 -2.21 -15.21 4.82
C PRO A 287 -1.74 -15.44 3.38
N LEU A 288 -2.19 -16.54 2.75
CA LEU A 288 -1.85 -16.85 1.37
C LEU A 288 -2.45 -15.83 0.39
N LYS A 289 -3.72 -15.45 0.59
CA LYS A 289 -4.37 -14.42 -0.24
C LYS A 289 -3.65 -13.07 -0.12
N VAL A 290 -3.32 -12.67 1.10
CA VAL A 290 -2.60 -11.41 1.37
C VAL A 290 -1.21 -11.44 0.72
N THR A 291 -0.46 -12.54 0.87
CA THR A 291 0.86 -12.71 0.24
C THR A 291 0.78 -12.52 -1.27
N ASN A 292 -0.13 -13.23 -1.94
CA ASN A 292 -0.33 -13.11 -3.38
C ASN A 292 -0.70 -11.67 -3.79
N TYR A 293 -1.55 -10.98 -3.03
CA TYR A 293 -1.90 -9.59 -3.35
C TYR A 293 -0.73 -8.62 -3.14
N PHE A 294 0.13 -8.84 -2.14
CA PHE A 294 1.32 -8.01 -1.93
C PHE A 294 2.36 -8.22 -3.02
N GLU A 295 2.61 -9.46 -3.45
CA GLU A 295 3.53 -9.79 -4.56
C GLU A 295 3.10 -9.14 -5.89
N ASN A 296 1.80 -8.87 -6.05
CA ASN A 296 1.23 -8.21 -7.21
C ASN A 296 0.93 -6.72 -7.00
N ILE A 297 1.37 -6.12 -5.89
CA ILE A 297 1.14 -4.70 -5.53
C ILE A 297 -0.37 -4.33 -5.45
N GLN A 298 -1.23 -5.34 -5.27
CA GLN A 298 -2.69 -5.19 -5.08
C GLN A 298 -3.04 -5.02 -3.59
N ILE A 299 -2.35 -4.11 -2.91
CA ILE A 299 -2.45 -3.92 -1.45
C ILE A 299 -3.90 -3.60 -1.02
N TYR A 300 -4.67 -2.88 -1.85
CA TYR A 300 -6.08 -2.60 -1.59
C TYR A 300 -6.92 -3.88 -1.46
N LYS A 301 -6.68 -4.92 -2.29
CA LYS A 301 -7.38 -6.22 -2.21
C LYS A 301 -6.97 -7.02 -0.98
N ALA A 302 -5.69 -6.93 -0.59
CA ALA A 302 -5.21 -7.52 0.66
C ALA A 302 -5.96 -6.93 1.87
N LEU A 303 -6.04 -5.60 1.93
CA LEU A 303 -6.75 -4.89 3.00
C LEU A 303 -8.27 -5.16 2.97
N GLU A 304 -8.89 -5.28 1.81
CA GLU A 304 -10.29 -5.71 1.68
C GLU A 304 -10.52 -7.11 2.26
N SER A 305 -9.61 -8.04 1.97
CA SER A 305 -9.68 -9.42 2.47
C SER A 305 -9.52 -9.47 3.99
N ILE A 306 -8.60 -8.69 4.55
CA ILE A 306 -8.42 -8.57 6.01
C ILE A 306 -9.67 -7.97 6.64
N THR A 307 -10.17 -6.84 6.12
CA THR A 307 -11.38 -6.18 6.64
C THR A 307 -12.62 -7.09 6.54
N ALA A 308 -12.75 -7.89 5.49
CA ALA A 308 -13.82 -8.88 5.38
C ALA A 308 -13.76 -9.91 6.51
N CYS A 309 -12.57 -10.43 6.83
CA CYS A 309 -12.38 -11.36 7.95
C CYS A 309 -12.61 -10.69 9.32
N VAL A 310 -12.19 -9.43 9.49
CA VAL A 310 -12.50 -8.64 10.71
C VAL A 310 -14.01 -8.51 10.89
N ARG A 311 -14.76 -8.25 9.83
CA ARG A 311 -16.24 -8.18 9.88
C ARG A 311 -16.86 -9.53 10.24
N GLN A 312 -16.36 -10.63 9.66
CA GLN A 312 -16.81 -11.98 10.02
C GLN A 312 -16.54 -12.30 11.49
N THR A 313 -15.36 -11.93 12.03
CA THR A 313 -15.03 -12.14 13.45
C THR A 313 -15.91 -11.27 14.37
N ASN A 314 -16.21 -10.03 13.97
CA ASN A 314 -17.20 -9.21 14.68
C ASN A 314 -18.59 -9.88 14.67
N GLY A 315 -19.00 -10.47 13.54
CA GLY A 315 -20.23 -11.24 13.41
C GLY A 315 -20.26 -12.47 14.33
N PHE A 316 -19.17 -13.25 14.36
CA PHE A 316 -18.97 -14.38 15.28
C PHE A 316 -19.12 -13.95 16.74
N PHE A 317 -18.39 -12.91 17.16
CA PHE A 317 -18.43 -12.40 18.52
C PHE A 317 -19.84 -11.90 18.90
N GLN A 318 -20.53 -11.23 17.97
CA GLN A 318 -21.89 -10.73 18.20
C GLN A 318 -22.92 -11.86 18.30
N ARG A 319 -22.84 -12.86 17.42
CA ARG A 319 -23.77 -14.00 17.33
C ARG A 319 -23.81 -14.79 18.63
N HIS A 320 -22.65 -15.01 19.23
CA HIS A 320 -22.53 -15.82 20.45
C HIS A 320 -22.73 -15.04 21.75
N THR A 321 -22.86 -13.72 21.68
CA THR A 321 -23.20 -12.83 22.82
C THR A 321 -22.41 -13.13 24.11
N PRO A 322 -21.07 -13.09 24.09
CA PRO A 322 -20.24 -13.52 25.23
C PRO A 322 -20.55 -12.79 26.54
N TRP A 323 -21.06 -11.54 26.47
CA TRP A 323 -21.50 -10.77 27.63
C TRP A 323 -22.74 -11.33 28.35
N LYS A 324 -23.47 -12.27 27.74
CA LYS A 324 -24.61 -12.96 28.37
C LYS A 324 -24.22 -14.28 29.05
N LEU A 325 -23.01 -14.78 28.84
CA LEU A 325 -22.56 -16.06 29.38
C LEU A 325 -22.15 -15.91 30.86
N CYS A 326 -22.65 -16.79 31.72
CA CYS A 326 -22.35 -16.79 33.14
C CYS A 326 -21.02 -17.52 33.43
N GLN A 327 -20.02 -16.76 33.85
CA GLN A 327 -18.69 -17.31 34.16
C GLN A 327 -18.68 -18.31 35.33
N LYS A 328 -19.72 -18.33 36.17
CA LYS A 328 -19.87 -19.29 37.27
C LYS A 328 -20.37 -20.66 36.79
N ASN A 329 -21.02 -20.72 35.62
CA ASN A 329 -21.44 -21.96 35.01
C ASN A 329 -20.26 -22.57 34.23
N PRO A 330 -19.79 -23.79 34.55
CA PRO A 330 -18.64 -24.39 33.90
C PRO A 330 -18.78 -24.53 32.38
N ALA A 331 -19.95 -24.92 31.88
CA ALA A 331 -20.20 -25.11 30.46
C ALA A 331 -20.20 -23.77 29.70
N GLU A 332 -20.82 -22.73 30.27
CA GLU A 332 -20.83 -21.40 29.67
C GLU A 332 -19.46 -20.74 29.73
N LYS A 333 -18.68 -20.96 30.79
CA LYS A 333 -17.29 -20.52 30.89
C LYS A 333 -16.40 -21.18 29.83
N CYS A 334 -16.53 -22.49 29.60
CA CYS A 334 -15.80 -23.19 28.54
C CYS A 334 -16.14 -22.63 27.16
N TRP A 335 -17.41 -22.31 26.91
CA TRP A 335 -17.81 -21.70 25.65
C TRP A 335 -17.29 -20.27 25.50
N LEU A 336 -17.40 -19.45 26.54
CA LEU A 336 -16.83 -18.09 26.57
C LEU A 336 -15.33 -18.10 26.25
N ASN A 337 -14.58 -19.00 26.89
CA ASN A 337 -13.16 -19.19 26.64
C ASN A 337 -12.88 -19.56 25.19
N THR A 338 -13.70 -20.43 24.59
CA THR A 338 -13.54 -20.84 23.19
C THR A 338 -13.82 -19.67 22.23
N ILE A 339 -14.86 -18.87 22.47
CA ILE A 339 -15.16 -17.65 21.68
C ILE A 339 -13.99 -16.67 21.75
N LEU A 340 -13.46 -16.43 22.96
CA LEU A 340 -12.34 -15.52 23.17
C LEU A 340 -11.07 -16.03 22.50
N HIS A 341 -10.75 -17.33 22.62
CA HIS A 341 -9.58 -17.93 21.99
C HIS A 341 -9.62 -17.74 20.46
N VAL A 342 -10.73 -18.06 19.81
CA VAL A 342 -10.91 -17.86 18.36
C VAL A 342 -10.76 -16.38 17.99
N THR A 343 -11.38 -15.48 18.77
CA THR A 343 -11.33 -14.04 18.50
C THR A 343 -9.92 -13.46 18.63
N LEU A 344 -9.17 -13.86 19.65
CA LEU A 344 -7.79 -13.42 19.87
C LEU A 344 -6.86 -13.96 18.79
N GLU A 345 -7.02 -15.24 18.38
CA GLU A 345 -6.27 -15.81 17.26
C GLU A 345 -6.53 -15.08 15.93
N CYS A 346 -7.79 -14.72 15.65
CA CYS A 346 -8.13 -13.90 14.49
C CYS A 346 -7.42 -12.53 14.55
N LEU A 347 -7.49 -11.85 15.70
CA LEU A 347 -6.83 -10.55 15.89
C LEU A 347 -5.31 -10.65 15.72
N ARG A 348 -4.68 -11.72 16.22
CA ARG A 348 -3.25 -11.97 16.03
C ARG A 348 -2.90 -12.10 14.56
N VAL A 349 -3.65 -12.89 13.79
CA VAL A 349 -3.47 -13.01 12.33
C VAL A 349 -3.61 -11.65 11.65
N TYR A 350 -4.65 -10.86 11.99
CA TYR A 350 -4.85 -9.54 11.38
C TYR A 350 -3.71 -8.58 11.73
N GLY A 351 -3.29 -8.54 12.98
CA GLY A 351 -2.15 -7.74 13.44
C GLY A 351 -0.89 -8.06 12.64
N THR A 352 -0.56 -9.35 12.51
CA THR A 352 0.63 -9.80 11.76
C THR A 352 0.59 -9.35 10.30
N LEU A 353 -0.56 -9.49 9.64
CA LEU A 353 -0.74 -9.13 8.22
C LEU A 353 -0.80 -7.62 7.98
N LEU A 354 -1.13 -6.83 8.99
CA LEU A 354 -1.25 -5.36 8.89
C LEU A 354 0.08 -4.63 9.14
N GLN A 355 1.13 -5.31 9.62
CA GLN A 355 2.44 -4.71 9.93
C GLN A 355 3.03 -3.88 8.78
N PRO A 356 3.01 -4.32 7.49
CA PRO A 356 3.58 -3.53 6.41
C PRO A 356 2.81 -2.22 6.12
N VAL A 357 1.53 -2.15 6.48
CA VAL A 357 0.62 -1.05 6.14
C VAL A 357 0.53 -0.04 7.27
N ILE A 358 0.30 -0.51 8.49
CA ILE A 358 0.08 0.29 9.70
C ILE A 358 0.97 -0.20 10.86
N PRO A 359 2.29 -0.03 10.76
CA PRO A 359 3.25 -0.68 11.65
C PRO A 359 3.04 -0.35 13.13
N ALA A 360 2.73 0.91 13.47
CA ALA A 360 2.57 1.31 14.88
C ALA A 360 1.27 0.76 15.49
N THR A 361 0.19 0.74 14.72
CA THR A 361 -1.11 0.22 15.14
C THR A 361 -1.09 -1.31 15.21
N ALA A 362 -0.43 -1.96 14.25
CA ALA A 362 -0.21 -3.41 14.26
C ALA A 362 0.65 -3.83 15.45
N ASP A 363 1.75 -3.11 15.72
CA ASP A 363 2.59 -3.31 16.90
C ASP A 363 1.76 -3.19 18.19
N LYS A 364 0.98 -2.11 18.33
CA LYS A 364 0.11 -1.91 19.49
C LYS A 364 -0.89 -3.05 19.68
N LEU A 365 -1.52 -3.52 18.60
CA LEU A 365 -2.44 -4.65 18.63
C LEU A 365 -1.72 -5.91 19.13
N LEU A 366 -0.60 -6.28 18.51
CA LEU A 366 0.14 -7.50 18.81
C LEU A 366 0.77 -7.46 20.21
N SER A 367 1.25 -6.30 20.63
CA SER A 367 1.76 -6.04 21.99
C SER A 367 0.66 -6.20 23.04
N ARG A 368 -0.57 -5.73 22.78
CA ARG A 368 -1.73 -5.96 23.66
C ARG A 368 -2.12 -7.43 23.74
N LEU A 369 -1.83 -8.22 22.71
CA LEU A 369 -1.99 -9.68 22.72
C LEU A 369 -0.78 -10.43 23.32
N ALA A 370 0.25 -9.70 23.81
CA ALA A 370 1.50 -10.26 24.32
C ALA A 370 2.23 -11.17 23.33
N ILE A 371 2.20 -10.79 22.05
CA ILE A 371 2.96 -11.44 20.97
C ILE A 371 4.30 -10.73 20.86
N ALA A 372 5.39 -11.45 21.16
CA ALA A 372 6.74 -10.91 21.12
C ALA A 372 7.16 -10.59 19.68
N PRO A 373 8.07 -9.64 19.42
CA PRO A 373 8.52 -9.28 18.07
C PRO A 373 8.91 -10.48 17.19
N GLU A 374 9.56 -11.48 17.78
CA GLU A 374 10.05 -12.70 17.13
C GLU A 374 8.89 -13.63 16.72
N GLU A 375 7.73 -13.52 17.37
CA GLU A 375 6.51 -14.29 17.10
C GLU A 375 5.60 -13.64 16.04
N ARG A 376 6.00 -12.49 15.46
CA ARG A 376 5.20 -11.70 14.49
C ARG A 376 5.58 -11.96 13.03
N SER A 377 6.32 -13.03 12.79
CA SER A 377 6.70 -13.48 11.45
C SER A 377 5.51 -14.06 10.69
N LEU A 378 5.45 -13.78 9.38
CA LEU A 378 4.47 -14.44 8.49
C LEU A 378 4.81 -15.92 8.30
N ARG A 379 6.10 -16.28 8.30
CA ARG A 379 6.58 -17.65 8.07
C ARG A 379 6.07 -18.63 9.12
N ASP A 380 5.95 -18.16 10.36
CA ASP A 380 5.59 -18.96 11.53
C ASP A 380 4.11 -18.78 11.92
N LEU A 381 3.34 -18.08 11.09
CA LEU A 381 1.94 -17.76 11.34
C LEU A 381 1.05 -19.00 11.17
N THR A 382 0.82 -19.71 12.27
CA THR A 382 -0.19 -20.78 12.34
C THR A 382 -1.48 -20.23 12.92
N PHE A 383 -2.63 -20.41 12.28
CA PHE A 383 -3.92 -19.98 12.83
C PHE A 383 -4.63 -21.12 13.57
N LEU A 384 -5.14 -20.81 14.77
CA LEU A 384 -6.03 -21.68 15.55
C LEU A 384 -5.51 -23.13 15.72
N PRO A 385 -4.28 -23.34 16.21
CA PRO A 385 -3.66 -24.68 16.27
C PRO A 385 -4.48 -25.70 17.09
N ARG A 386 -5.19 -25.27 18.14
CA ARG A 386 -6.03 -26.15 18.97
C ARG A 386 -7.17 -26.79 18.18
N TYR A 387 -7.76 -26.08 17.22
CA TYR A 387 -8.77 -26.65 16.32
C TYR A 387 -8.21 -27.83 15.50
N HIS A 388 -6.91 -27.81 15.21
CA HIS A 388 -6.20 -28.90 14.54
C HIS A 388 -5.55 -29.92 15.51
N GLY A 389 -5.88 -29.89 16.80
CA GLY A 389 -5.32 -30.78 17.82
C GLY A 389 -3.87 -30.52 18.16
N LYS A 390 -3.33 -29.36 17.77
CA LYS A 390 -1.96 -28.94 18.09
C LYS A 390 -1.95 -28.01 19.29
N PRO A 391 -0.89 -27.99 20.11
CA PRO A 391 -0.79 -27.03 21.21
C PRO A 391 -0.77 -25.58 20.68
N CYS A 392 -1.40 -24.67 21.42
CA CYS A 392 -1.30 -23.23 21.17
C CYS A 392 -0.29 -22.63 22.15
N PRO A 393 0.82 -22.02 21.68
CA PRO A 393 1.85 -21.45 22.56
C PRO A 393 1.38 -20.21 23.34
N PHE A 394 0.20 -19.67 23.00
CA PHE A 394 -0.39 -18.52 23.64
C PHE A 394 -1.39 -18.91 24.73
N GLU A 395 -1.90 -20.15 24.75
CA GLU A 395 -2.90 -20.59 25.72
C GLU A 395 -2.38 -20.43 27.17
N GLY A 396 -3.15 -19.75 28.02
CA GLY A 396 -2.77 -19.43 29.40
C GLY A 396 -1.84 -18.21 29.54
N ARG A 397 -1.28 -17.67 28.46
CA ARG A 397 -0.40 -16.49 28.49
C ARG A 397 -1.19 -15.25 28.88
N GLY A 398 -0.62 -14.41 29.76
CA GLY A 398 -1.15 -13.08 30.07
C GLY A 398 -1.12 -12.16 28.85
N LEU A 399 -2.18 -11.37 28.66
CA LEU A 399 -2.25 -10.31 27.67
C LEU A 399 -1.31 -9.15 28.07
N GLY A 400 -0.99 -8.30 27.09
CA GLY A 400 -0.12 -7.15 27.32
C GLY A 400 -0.73 -6.10 28.23
N PRO A 401 0.10 -5.24 28.85
CA PRO A 401 -0.36 -4.26 29.85
C PRO A 401 -1.15 -3.08 29.25
N ASP A 402 -1.11 -2.87 27.93
CA ASP A 402 -1.83 -1.77 27.28
C ASP A 402 -3.33 -2.09 27.15
N THR A 403 -4.16 -1.32 27.85
CA THR A 403 -5.63 -1.40 27.78
C THR A 403 -6.25 -0.22 27.04
N GLY A 404 -5.43 0.64 26.43
CA GLY A 404 -5.87 1.87 25.77
C GLY A 404 -6.61 1.62 24.45
N VAL A 405 -7.14 2.68 23.87
CA VAL A 405 -7.81 2.60 22.56
C VAL A 405 -6.78 2.26 21.49
N LEU A 406 -7.04 1.22 20.68
CA LEU A 406 -6.14 0.83 19.58
C LEU A 406 -5.95 1.98 18.59
N PHE A 407 -7.05 2.52 18.08
CA PHE A 407 -7.07 3.65 17.16
C PHE A 407 -8.16 4.65 17.56
N GLN A 408 -7.78 5.89 17.81
CA GLN A 408 -8.73 6.94 18.24
C GLN A 408 -9.51 7.46 17.03
N LYS A 409 -10.84 7.61 17.18
CA LYS A 409 -11.68 8.21 16.14
C LYS A 409 -11.20 9.61 15.76
N LEU A 410 -11.16 9.87 14.46
CA LEU A 410 -10.55 11.06 13.90
C LEU A 410 -11.31 12.36 14.22
N GLU A 411 -12.63 12.32 14.45
CA GLU A 411 -13.40 13.52 14.85
C GLU A 411 -12.97 14.02 16.22
N LYS A 412 -12.65 13.11 17.16
CA LYS A 412 -12.16 13.47 18.49
C LYS A 412 -10.76 14.08 18.45
N LEU A 413 -9.93 13.66 17.49
CA LEU A 413 -8.60 14.22 17.24
C LEU A 413 -8.67 15.64 16.66
N ARG A 414 -9.55 15.89 15.68
CA ARG A 414 -9.76 17.24 15.12
C ARG A 414 -10.14 18.26 16.19
N CYS A 415 -11.12 17.94 17.06
CA CYS A 415 -11.50 18.82 18.16
C CYS A 415 -10.33 19.11 19.11
N GLN A 416 -9.48 18.11 19.42
CA GLN A 416 -8.30 18.32 20.27
C GLN A 416 -7.24 19.21 19.62
N VAL A 417 -7.02 19.09 18.31
CA VAL A 417 -6.07 19.93 17.56
C VAL A 417 -6.58 21.38 17.45
N GLU A 418 -7.87 21.57 17.19
CA GLU A 418 -8.51 22.90 17.17
C GLU A 418 -8.51 23.57 18.55
N THR A 419 -8.75 22.79 19.62
CA THR A 419 -8.67 23.29 21.00
C THR A 419 -7.25 23.67 21.38
N LYS A 420 -6.22 22.89 20.97
CA LYS A 420 -4.82 23.25 21.20
C LYS A 420 -4.39 24.50 20.41
N ARG A 421 -4.82 24.64 19.14
CA ARG A 421 -4.54 25.83 18.32
C ARG A 421 -5.15 27.10 18.88
N SER A 422 -6.38 27.02 19.41
CA SER A 422 -7.05 28.17 20.04
C SER A 422 -6.45 28.55 21.40
N GLN A 423 -5.80 27.63 22.10
CA GLN A 423 -5.06 27.91 23.34
C GLN A 423 -3.69 28.54 23.05
N THR A 424 -2.95 28.06 22.04
CA THR A 424 -1.69 28.70 21.63
C THR A 424 -1.89 30.08 21.02
N SER A 425 -2.98 30.31 20.27
CA SER A 425 -3.29 31.65 19.73
C SER A 425 -3.69 32.66 20.81
N LYS A 426 -4.27 32.20 21.93
CA LYS A 426 -4.59 33.05 23.10
C LYS A 426 -3.36 33.39 23.93
N ASN A 427 -2.40 32.47 24.05
CA ASN A 427 -1.16 32.74 24.76
C ASN A 427 -0.20 33.63 23.94
N SER A 428 -0.24 33.57 22.60
CA SER A 428 0.53 34.48 21.73
C SER A 428 -0.09 35.87 21.56
N SER A 429 -1.24 36.13 22.17
CA SER A 429 -1.90 37.45 22.20
C SER A 429 -1.91 38.06 23.60
N CYS A 430 -1.14 37.49 24.53
CA CYS A 430 -0.88 38.01 25.88
C CYS A 430 0.62 38.21 26.18
N GLU A 431 1.46 38.32 25.15
CA GLU A 431 2.84 38.83 25.23
C GLU A 431 3.00 40.11 24.40
#